data_AF-A0AAV3ZW49-F1
#
_entry.id   AF-A0AAV3ZW49-F1
#
_cell.length_a   1.000
_cell.length_b   1.000
_cell.length_c   1.000
_cell.angle_alpha   90.00
_cell.angle_beta   90.00
_cell.angle_gamma   90.00
#
_symmetry.space_group_name_H-M   'P 1'
#
loop_
_entity.id
_entity.type
_entity.pdbx_description
1 polymer ?
#
loop_
_entity_poly.entity_id
_entity_poly.type
_entity_poly.pdbx_seq_one_letter_code
_entity_poly.pdbx_strand_id
1 'polypeptide(L)'
;VDPKNGTVGFGSGLHGWAFTLKDFAKMYVSKFKIEEPALMKRLWGNQFYHAKEKKWYKEETQGSVRGFTNYILKPIYSVSVATLWAMGVSE
;
A
#
# COMPACT_ATOMS: atom_id res chain seq x y z
N VAL A 1 -10.42 -13.22 -10.85
CA VAL A 1 -9.87 -12.79 -9.53
C VAL A 1 -8.98 -11.59 -9.78
N ASP A 2 -9.30 -10.41 -9.25
CA ASP A 2 -8.52 -9.17 -9.45
C ASP A 2 -8.44 -8.40 -8.12
N PRO A 3 -7.23 -8.10 -7.59
CA PRO A 3 -7.08 -7.33 -6.36
C PRO A 3 -7.81 -5.99 -6.36
N LYS A 4 -7.93 -5.32 -7.52
CA LYS A 4 -8.65 -4.03 -7.65
C LYS A 4 -10.12 -4.10 -7.23
N ASN A 5 -10.70 -5.30 -7.27
CA ASN A 5 -12.09 -5.56 -6.89
C ASN A 5 -12.21 -6.05 -5.43
N GLY A 6 -11.11 -6.10 -4.67
CA GLY A 6 -11.10 -6.57 -3.28
C GLY A 6 -11.25 -8.07 -3.13
N THR A 7 -11.11 -8.84 -4.21
CA THR A 7 -11.28 -10.31 -4.20
C THR A 7 -9.99 -11.06 -3.85
N VAL A 8 -8.92 -10.34 -3.47
CA VAL A 8 -7.59 -10.92 -3.17
C VAL A 8 -7.13 -10.46 -1.80
N GLY A 9 -6.76 -11.44 -0.97
CA GLY A 9 -6.06 -11.23 0.29
C GLY A 9 -4.56 -11.39 0.12
N PHE A 10 -3.80 -10.52 0.79
CA PHE A 10 -2.35 -10.58 0.94
C PHE A 10 -2.04 -10.90 2.39
N GLY A 11 -1.07 -11.75 2.65
CA GLY A 11 -0.78 -12.13 4.03
C GLY A 11 0.52 -12.90 4.17
N SER A 12 0.97 -13.03 5.41
CA SER A 12 2.10 -13.86 5.80
C SER A 12 1.64 -14.83 6.87
N GLY A 13 1.65 -16.13 6.55
CA GLY A 13 1.32 -17.18 7.52
C GLY A 13 2.32 -17.22 8.68
N LEU A 14 3.61 -16.98 8.41
CA LEU A 14 4.67 -16.97 9.43
C LEU A 14 4.44 -15.88 10.49
N HIS A 15 4.02 -14.69 10.06
CA HIS A 15 3.82 -13.54 10.95
C HIS A 15 2.36 -13.35 11.38
N GLY A 16 1.44 -14.23 10.97
CA GLY A 16 0.05 -14.23 11.42
C GLY A 16 -0.81 -13.03 11.01
N TRP A 17 -0.47 -12.34 9.92
CA TRP A 17 -1.25 -11.20 9.42
C TRP A 17 -1.77 -11.41 8.00
N ALA A 18 -2.91 -10.80 7.71
CA ALA A 18 -3.47 -10.71 6.36
C ALA A 18 -4.24 -9.40 6.19
N PHE A 19 -4.36 -8.93 4.96
CA PHE A 19 -5.11 -7.74 4.57
C PHE A 19 -5.63 -7.87 3.14
N THR A 20 -6.62 -7.05 2.80
CA THR A 20 -7.06 -6.79 1.43
C THR A 20 -6.76 -5.35 1.05
N LEU A 21 -6.83 -5.02 -0.24
CA LEU A 21 -6.72 -3.61 -0.66
C LEU A 21 -7.80 -2.71 -0.05
N LYS A 22 -8.94 -3.29 0.35
CA LYS A 22 -10.05 -2.58 0.97
C LYS A 22 -9.65 -2.00 2.33
N ASP A 23 -8.88 -2.77 3.11
CA ASP A 23 -8.44 -2.35 4.45
C ASP A 23 -7.54 -1.11 4.37
N PHE A 24 -6.57 -1.11 3.45
CA PHE A 24 -5.72 0.05 3.19
C PHE A 24 -6.46 1.22 2.52
N ALA A 25 -7.40 0.95 1.61
CA ALA A 25 -8.22 2.00 1.02
C ALA A 25 -9.01 2.76 2.08
N LYS A 26 -9.66 2.06 3.02
CA LYS A 26 -10.37 2.66 4.16
C LYS A 26 -9.47 3.51 5.06
N MET A 27 -8.21 3.12 5.25
CA MET A 27 -7.25 3.91 6.02
C MET A 27 -6.87 5.23 5.32
N TYR A 28 -6.93 5.27 3.99
CA TYR A 28 -6.38 6.37 3.19
C TYR A 28 -7.42 7.26 2.48
N VAL A 29 -8.72 6.92 2.54
CA VAL A 29 -9.78 7.75 1.94
C VAL A 29 -9.76 9.19 2.46
N SER A 30 -9.52 9.39 3.76
CA SER A 30 -9.41 10.73 4.37
C SER A 30 -8.16 11.50 3.90
N LYS A 31 -7.07 10.77 3.63
CA LYS A 31 -5.78 11.34 3.19
C LYS A 31 -5.84 11.84 1.76
N PHE A 32 -6.38 11.04 0.84
CA PHE A 32 -6.43 11.40 -0.58
C PHE A 32 -7.71 12.11 -0.99
N LYS A 33 -8.76 12.07 -0.15
CA LYS A 33 -10.11 12.56 -0.47
C LYS A 33 -10.64 11.90 -1.76
N ILE A 34 -10.40 10.59 -1.87
CA ILE A 34 -10.84 9.73 -2.97
C ILE A 34 -11.69 8.63 -2.36
N GLU A 35 -12.83 8.33 -2.99
CA GLU A 35 -13.72 7.25 -2.58
C GLU A 35 -13.01 5.88 -2.52
N GLU A 36 -13.40 5.05 -1.54
CA GLU A 36 -12.76 3.75 -1.27
C GLU A 36 -12.61 2.88 -2.53
N PRO A 37 -13.64 2.67 -3.38
CA PRO A 37 -13.51 1.81 -4.56
C PRO A 37 -12.58 2.39 -5.63
N ALA A 38 -12.50 3.72 -5.73
CA ALA A 38 -11.60 4.39 -6.66
C ALA A 38 -10.15 4.28 -6.15
N LEU A 39 -9.94 4.42 -4.84
CA LEU A 39 -8.62 4.33 -4.23
C LEU A 39 -8.06 2.91 -4.28
N MET A 40 -8.88 1.87 -4.11
CA MET A 40 -8.46 0.48 -4.32
C MET A 40 -7.88 0.26 -5.72
N LYS A 41 -8.49 0.86 -6.75
CA LYS A 41 -7.97 0.80 -8.14
C LYS A 41 -6.64 1.55 -8.28
N ARG A 42 -6.41 2.61 -7.50
CA ARG A 42 -5.14 3.37 -7.45
C ARG A 42 -4.04 2.63 -6.69
N LEU A 43 -4.39 1.80 -5.72
CA LEU A 43 -3.43 1.03 -4.92
C LEU A 43 -2.90 -0.22 -5.63
N TRP A 44 -3.38 -0.57 -6.83
CA TRP A 44 -2.97 -1.77 -7.54
C TRP A 44 -2.71 -1.57 -9.05
N GLY A 45 -1.78 -2.36 -9.58
CA GLY A 45 -1.39 -2.32 -10.99
C GLY A 45 -0.50 -1.12 -11.33
N ASN A 46 -0.59 -0.65 -12.58
CA ASN A 46 0.16 0.49 -13.09
C ASN A 46 -0.51 1.80 -12.65
N GLN A 47 -0.28 2.13 -11.39
CA GLN A 47 -0.74 3.34 -10.74
C GLN A 47 0.39 3.87 -9.86
N PHE A 48 0.78 5.12 -10.11
CA PHE A 48 1.93 5.76 -9.49
C PHE A 48 1.48 7.07 -8.87
N TYR A 49 1.95 7.37 -7.66
CA TYR A 49 1.62 8.61 -6.98
C TYR A 49 2.85 9.50 -6.86
N HIS A 50 2.72 10.75 -7.28
CA HIS A 50 3.75 11.76 -7.12
C HIS A 50 3.46 12.59 -5.88
N ALA A 51 4.27 12.45 -4.83
CA ALA A 51 4.00 13.07 -3.52
C ALA A 51 4.03 14.60 -3.53
N LYS A 52 4.93 15.20 -4.32
CA LYS A 52 5.02 16.68 -4.45
C LYS A 52 3.80 17.26 -5.17
N GLU A 53 3.44 16.71 -6.33
CA GLU A 53 2.27 17.15 -7.11
C GLU A 53 0.92 16.69 -6.54
N LYS A 54 0.93 15.70 -5.65
CA LYS A 54 -0.27 15.05 -5.08
C LYS A 54 -1.20 14.46 -6.16
N LYS A 55 -0.60 13.88 -7.21
CA LYS A 55 -1.32 13.34 -8.38
C LYS A 55 -1.01 11.87 -8.62
N TRP A 56 -1.97 11.20 -9.25
CA TRP A 56 -1.87 9.82 -9.70
C TRP A 56 -1.61 9.75 -11.21
N TYR A 57 -0.65 8.92 -11.62
CA TYR A 57 -0.28 8.65 -13.00
C TYR A 57 -0.50 7.17 -13.33
N LYS A 58 -0.76 6.88 -14.60
CA LYS A 58 -0.88 5.50 -15.12
C LYS A 58 0.48 4.90 -15.51
N GLU A 59 1.48 5.75 -15.67
CA GLU A 59 2.85 5.40 -16.03
C GLU A 59 3.80 6.01 -15.00
N GLU A 60 4.99 5.44 -14.89
CA GLU A 60 6.02 5.93 -13.99
C GLU A 60 6.59 7.24 -14.54
N THR A 61 6.45 8.30 -13.75
CA THR A 61 7.10 9.59 -13.99
C THR A 61 8.20 9.82 -12.96
N GLN A 62 9.16 10.69 -13.27
CA GLN A 62 10.22 11.07 -12.35
C GLN A 62 9.62 11.57 -11.03
N GLY A 63 9.97 10.93 -9.91
CA GLY A 63 9.46 11.29 -8.58
C GLY A 63 8.10 10.69 -8.21
N SER A 64 7.47 9.92 -9.12
CA SER A 64 6.32 9.08 -8.79
C SER A 64 6.78 7.71 -8.27
N VAL A 65 5.97 7.11 -7.39
CA VAL A 65 6.22 5.74 -6.88
C VAL A 65 4.94 4.93 -7.02
N ARG A 66 5.07 3.64 -7.37
CA ARG A 66 3.92 2.74 -7.47
C ARG A 66 3.11 2.75 -6.18
N GLY A 67 1.79 2.91 -6.31
CA GLY A 67 0.87 3.07 -5.19
C GLY A 67 0.98 1.96 -4.15
N PHE A 68 0.98 0.71 -4.60
CA PHE A 68 1.15 -0.47 -3.75
C PHE A 68 2.45 -0.42 -2.93
N THR A 69 3.57 -0.15 -3.61
CA THR A 69 4.90 -0.13 -2.97
C THR A 69 5.00 0.95 -1.90
N ASN A 70 4.51 2.15 -2.21
CA ASN A 70 4.65 3.29 -1.29
C ASN A 70 3.65 3.27 -0.13
N TYR A 71 2.40 2.84 -0.37
CA TYR A 71 1.31 2.96 0.60
C TYR A 71 0.94 1.64 1.29
N ILE A 72 1.44 0.50 0.83
CA ILE A 72 1.16 -0.79 1.45
C ILE A 72 2.45 -1.46 1.91
N LEU A 73 3.38 -1.72 0.98
CA LEU A 73 4.62 -2.43 1.33
C LEU A 73 5.53 -1.64 2.27
N LYS A 74 5.71 -0.33 2.03
CA LYS A 74 6.60 0.49 2.86
C LYS A 74 6.15 0.57 4.33
N PRO A 75 4.86 0.81 4.66
CA PRO A 75 4.37 0.71 6.04
C PRO A 75 4.58 -0.67 6.68
N ILE A 76 4.31 -1.76 5.94
CA ILE A 76 4.51 -3.13 6.44
C ILE A 76 5.98 -3.37 6.77
N TYR A 77 6.89 -3.02 5.85
CA TYR A 77 8.32 -3.14 6.06
C TYR A 77 8.79 -2.32 7.27
N SER A 78 8.28 -1.10 7.43
CA SER A 78 8.59 -0.26 8.58
C SER A 78 8.18 -0.91 9.91
N VAL A 79 7.01 -1.56 9.97
CA VAL A 79 6.55 -2.27 11.18
C VAL A 79 7.35 -3.53 11.44
N SER A 80 7.64 -4.32 10.39
CA SER A 80 8.47 -5.51 10.52
C SER A 80 9.86 -5.18 11.04
N VAL A 81 10.50 -4.17 10.45
CA VAL A 81 11.81 -3.68 10.91
C VAL A 81 11.72 -3.17 12.34
N ALA A 82 10.77 -2.29 12.66
CA ALA A 82 10.62 -1.78 14.03
C ALA A 82 10.45 -2.92 15.07
N THR A 83 9.76 -4.00 14.70
CA THR A 83 9.58 -5.17 15.56
C THR A 83 10.91 -5.92 15.76
N LEU A 84 11.71 -6.13 14.71
CA LEU A 84 13.03 -6.75 14.81
C LEU A 84 13.99 -5.94 15.69
N TRP A 85 13.99 -4.62 15.53
CA TRP A 85 14.79 -3.72 16.37
C TRP A 85 14.36 -3.78 17.84
N ALA A 86 13.07 -3.86 18.13
CA ALA A 86 12.56 -4.03 19.50
C ALA A 86 12.94 -5.39 20.12
N MET A 87 13.16 -6.41 19.30
CA MET A 87 13.61 -7.74 19.72
C MET A 87 15.14 -7.83 19.89
N GLY A 88 15.89 -6.75 19.65
CA GLY A 88 17.34 -6.71 19.81
C GLY A 88 18.11 -7.56 18.78
N VAL A 89 17.47 -7.94 17.68
CA VAL A 89 18.10 -8.65 16.56
C VAL A 89 18.67 -7.59 15.62
N SER A 90 19.95 -7.27 15.76
CA SER A 90 20.71 -6.55 14.73
C SER A 90 21.18 -7.54 13.65
N GLU A 91 21.15 -7.13 12.38
CA GLU A 91 21.65 -7.90 11.22
C GLU A 91 23.08 -8.43 11.41
#